data_AF-A0A3D3BR26-F1
#
_entry.id   AF-A0A3D3BR26-F1
#
_cell.length_a   1.000
_cell.length_b   1.000
_cell.length_c   1.000
_cell.angle_alpha   90.00
_cell.angle_beta   90.00
_cell.angle_gamma   90.00
#
_symmetry.space_group_name_H-M   'P 1'
#
loop_
_entity.id
_entity.type
_entity.pdbx_description
1 polymer ?
#
loop_
_entity_poly.entity_id
_entity_poly.type
_entity_poly.pdbx_seq_one_letter_code
_entity_poly.pdbx_strand_id
1 'polypeptide(L)'
;MTPDGKYVNQKMYGQNQSGEMSISVLNTGDKAVTGWIMQGIGGDQASARKTAKLLYKDTTGSTVLTMEFTDVLVSGIDYGSLSAGEASAIQMTINLSFVDMTTS
;
A
#
# COMPACT_ATOMS: atom_id res chain seq x y z
N MET A 1 16.85 36.57 1.42
CA MET A 1 17.77 37.40 0.61
C MET A 1 19.07 37.56 1.40
N THR A 2 20.24 37.42 0.78
CA THR A 2 21.47 37.92 1.44
C THR A 2 21.41 39.45 1.52
N PRO A 3 22.18 40.10 2.40
CA PRO A 3 22.25 41.56 2.48
C PRO A 3 22.56 42.24 1.13
N ASP A 4 23.20 41.53 0.19
CA ASP A 4 23.54 41.98 -1.16
C ASP A 4 22.43 41.77 -2.22
N GLY A 5 21.20 41.45 -1.82
CA GLY A 5 20.06 41.35 -2.76
C GLY A 5 20.12 40.19 -3.76
N LYS A 6 21.02 39.21 -3.54
CA LYS A 6 21.08 38.01 -4.40
C LYS A 6 19.90 37.09 -4.14
N TYR A 7 19.29 36.60 -5.21
CA TYR A 7 18.25 35.56 -5.15
C TYR A 7 18.84 34.29 -4.54
N VAL A 8 18.42 33.98 -3.31
CA VAL A 8 18.75 32.71 -2.66
C VAL A 8 17.53 31.82 -2.84
N ASN A 9 17.69 30.70 -3.54
CA ASN A 9 16.65 29.67 -3.61
C ASN A 9 16.55 29.00 -2.25
N GLN A 10 15.54 29.39 -1.47
CA GLN A 10 15.18 28.74 -0.22
C GLN A 10 14.11 27.69 -0.53
N LYS A 11 14.51 26.42 -0.58
CA LYS A 11 13.56 25.32 -0.79
C LYS A 11 12.80 25.07 0.52
N MET A 12 11.49 25.22 0.49
CA MET A 12 10.59 24.77 1.56
C MET A 12 10.01 23.41 1.17
N TYR A 13 9.87 22.51 2.15
CA TYR A 13 9.19 21.25 1.94
C TYR A 13 7.69 21.50 1.76
N GLY A 14 7.08 20.82 0.78
CA GLY A 14 5.64 20.86 0.54
C GLY A 14 4.86 20.02 1.54
N GLN A 15 3.55 19.94 1.35
CA GLN A 15 2.69 19.04 2.12
C GLN A 15 3.03 17.58 1.82
N ASN A 16 2.95 16.71 2.84
CA ASN A 16 3.05 15.27 2.66
C ASN A 16 1.96 14.78 1.70
N GLN A 17 2.36 13.97 0.73
CA GLN A 17 1.45 13.36 -0.23
C GLN A 17 1.08 11.95 0.24
N SER A 18 -0.15 11.54 -0.09
CA SER A 18 -0.58 10.15 0.05
C SER A 18 0.34 9.22 -0.73
N GLY A 19 0.52 8.01 -0.23
CA GLY A 19 1.35 6.99 -0.88
C GLY A 19 0.52 5.92 -1.57
N GLU A 20 1.19 5.19 -2.45
CA GLU A 20 0.67 4.00 -3.12
C GLU A 20 1.51 2.78 -2.73
N MET A 21 0.87 1.62 -2.64
CA MET A 21 1.52 0.34 -2.35
C MET A 21 0.87 -0.76 -3.18
N SER A 22 1.69 -1.67 -3.70
CA SER A 22 1.24 -2.87 -4.39
C SER A 22 1.66 -4.11 -3.62
N ILE A 23 0.73 -5.04 -3.41
CA ILE A 23 1.00 -6.32 -2.74
C ILE A 23 0.64 -7.44 -3.71
N SER A 24 1.64 -8.25 -4.08
CA SER A 24 1.43 -9.45 -4.88
C SER A 24 1.26 -10.65 -3.95
N VAL A 25 0.12 -11.32 -4.04
CA VAL A 25 -0.22 -12.50 -3.25
C VAL A 25 -0.69 -13.64 -4.14
N LEU A 26 -0.56 -14.87 -3.65
CA LEU A 26 -1.22 -16.01 -4.29
C LEU A 26 -2.73 -15.89 -4.12
N ASN A 27 -3.48 -16.32 -5.14
CA ASN A 27 -4.92 -16.41 -5.04
C ASN A 27 -5.32 -17.61 -4.17
N THR A 28 -5.41 -17.39 -2.85
CA THR A 28 -5.73 -18.42 -1.85
C THR A 28 -7.23 -18.61 -1.64
N GLY A 29 -8.09 -17.81 -2.28
CA GLY A 29 -9.55 -17.93 -2.17
C GLY A 29 -10.14 -17.51 -0.81
N ASP A 30 -9.41 -16.74 -0.01
CA ASP A 30 -9.92 -16.22 1.27
C ASP A 30 -11.10 -15.26 1.03
N LYS A 31 -12.27 -15.63 1.56
CA LYS A 31 -13.52 -14.86 1.43
C LYS A 31 -13.47 -13.51 2.12
N ALA A 32 -12.74 -13.39 3.24
CA ALA A 32 -12.67 -12.14 3.99
C ALA A 32 -11.84 -11.10 3.23
N VAL A 33 -10.68 -11.51 2.72
CA VAL A 33 -9.81 -10.65 1.90
C VAL A 33 -10.48 -10.30 0.58
N THR A 34 -11.08 -11.28 -0.09
CA THR A 34 -11.81 -11.05 -1.35
C THR A 34 -13.00 -10.10 -1.13
N GLY A 35 -13.77 -10.30 -0.06
CA GLY A 35 -14.90 -9.44 0.27
C GLY A 35 -14.47 -7.99 0.54
N TRP A 36 -13.38 -7.81 1.27
CA TRP A 36 -12.80 -6.47 1.51
C TRP A 36 -12.35 -5.79 0.21
N ILE A 37 -11.64 -6.51 -0.66
CA ILE A 37 -11.20 -5.99 -1.98
C ILE A 37 -12.42 -5.57 -2.81
N MET A 38 -13.44 -6.41 -2.87
CA MET A 38 -14.67 -6.12 -3.64
C MET A 38 -15.46 -4.95 -3.06
N GLN A 39 -15.48 -4.77 -1.74
CA GLN A 39 -16.09 -3.59 -1.10
C GLN A 39 -15.37 -2.29 -1.49
N GLY A 40 -14.03 -2.30 -1.48
CA GLY A 40 -13.23 -1.16 -1.92
C GLY A 40 -13.48 -0.83 -3.39
N ILE A 41 -13.28 -1.80 -4.30
CA ILE A 41 -13.49 -1.60 -5.74
C ILE A 41 -14.95 -1.22 -6.06
N GLY A 42 -15.92 -1.74 -5.29
CA GLY A 42 -17.34 -1.42 -5.41
C GLY A 42 -17.73 0.00 -4.98
N GLY A 43 -16.79 0.79 -4.47
CA GLY A 43 -16.99 2.19 -4.12
C GLY A 43 -17.40 2.46 -2.68
N ASP A 44 -17.54 1.44 -1.83
CA ASP A 44 -17.75 1.60 -0.38
C ASP A 44 -16.41 1.83 0.34
N GLN A 45 -15.77 2.94 -0.01
CA GLN A 45 -14.47 3.33 0.51
C GLN A 45 -14.55 3.83 1.96
N ALA A 46 -15.74 4.11 2.50
CA ALA A 46 -15.90 4.49 3.90
C ALA A 46 -15.77 3.25 4.81
N SER A 47 -16.47 2.17 4.47
CA SER A 47 -16.44 0.93 5.26
C SER A 47 -15.21 0.07 4.95
N ALA A 48 -14.65 0.19 3.75
CA ALA A 48 -13.48 -0.57 3.33
C ALA A 48 -12.15 -0.01 3.86
N ARG A 49 -12.10 1.21 4.41
CA ARG A 49 -10.87 1.76 4.99
C ARG A 49 -10.38 0.91 6.15
N LYS A 50 -9.08 0.61 6.15
CA LYS A 50 -8.42 -0.12 7.24
C LYS A 50 -7.07 0.51 7.56
N THR A 51 -6.66 0.40 8.81
CA THR A 51 -5.26 0.60 9.20
C THR A 51 -4.50 -0.69 8.92
N ALA A 52 -3.39 -0.60 8.20
CA ALA A 52 -2.54 -1.75 7.91
C ALA A 52 -1.21 -1.65 8.65
N LYS A 53 -0.63 -2.80 9.01
CA LYS A 53 0.72 -2.88 9.59
C LYS A 53 1.55 -3.91 8.84
N LEU A 54 2.74 -3.52 8.43
CA LEU A 54 3.77 -4.41 7.90
C LEU A 54 4.81 -4.66 8.99
N LEU A 55 4.93 -5.92 9.39
CA LEU A 55 5.84 -6.35 10.45
C LEU A 55 7.04 -7.05 9.82
N TYR A 56 8.21 -6.43 9.89
CA TYR A 56 9.45 -7.10 9.58
C TYR A 56 9.86 -7.95 10.77
N LYS A 57 10.04 -9.24 10.53
CA LYS A 57 10.43 -10.20 11.56
C LYS A 57 11.81 -10.75 11.26
N ASP A 58 12.58 -11.02 12.31
CA ASP A 58 13.82 -11.74 12.21
C ASP A 58 13.57 -13.26 12.00
N THR A 59 14.67 -14.02 11.89
CA THR A 59 14.62 -15.48 11.71
C THR A 59 14.08 -16.22 12.94
N THR A 60 14.00 -15.56 14.10
CA THR A 60 13.42 -16.11 15.35
C THR A 60 11.94 -15.75 15.52
N GLY A 61 11.39 -14.92 14.63
CA GLY A 61 10.01 -14.43 14.66
C GLY A 61 9.81 -13.14 15.47
N SER A 62 10.87 -12.55 16.03
CA SER A 62 10.82 -11.29 16.76
C SER A 62 10.65 -10.13 15.78
N THR A 63 9.84 -9.13 16.14
CA THR A 63 9.61 -7.96 15.27
C THR A 63 10.80 -7.01 15.36
N VAL A 64 11.36 -6.65 14.20
CA VAL A 64 12.52 -5.77 14.05
C VAL A 64 12.08 -4.35 13.66
N LEU A 65 11.03 -4.25 12.83
CA LEU A 65 10.50 -2.97 12.36
C LEU A 65 9.00 -3.12 12.11
N THR A 66 8.23 -2.14 12.55
CA THR A 66 6.80 -2.03 12.21
C THR A 66 6.60 -0.80 11.33
N MET A 67 6.00 -1.01 10.17
CA MET A 67 5.46 0.09 9.34
C MET A 67 3.95 0.10 9.49
N GLU A 68 3.38 1.24 9.83
CA GLU A 68 1.94 1.43 9.99
C GLU A 68 1.42 2.40 8.94
N PHE A 69 0.33 2.01 8.28
CA PHE A 69 -0.31 2.76 7.20
C PHE A 69 -1.73 3.12 7.61
N THR A 70 -2.08 4.41 7.55
CA THR A 70 -3.39 4.91 7.93
C THR A 70 -4.29 5.10 6.70
N ASP A 71 -5.59 4.85 6.89
CA ASP A 71 -6.62 4.98 5.86
C ASP A 71 -6.27 4.27 4.55
N VAL A 72 -5.91 2.99 4.65
CA VAL A 72 -5.60 2.17 3.47
C VAL A 72 -6.87 1.86 2.70
N LEU A 73 -6.83 2.13 1.40
CA LEU A 73 -7.91 1.99 0.44
C LEU A 73 -7.47 1.09 -0.71
N VAL A 74 -8.37 0.23 -1.17
CA VAL A 74 -8.12 -0.59 -2.37
C VAL A 74 -8.36 0.27 -3.60
N SER A 75 -7.32 0.47 -4.41
CA SER A 75 -7.37 1.25 -5.65
C SER A 75 -7.52 0.38 -6.89
N GLY A 76 -7.15 -0.91 -6.83
CA GLY A 76 -7.37 -1.84 -7.94
C GLY A 76 -6.83 -3.25 -7.68
N ILE A 77 -7.14 -4.14 -8.60
CA ILE A 77 -6.64 -5.52 -8.61
C ILE A 77 -6.21 -5.92 -10.02
N ASP A 78 -5.09 -6.60 -10.12
CA ASP A 78 -4.59 -7.24 -11.34
C ASP A 78 -4.46 -8.74 -11.09
N TYR A 79 -5.06 -9.56 -11.95
CA TYR A 79 -5.04 -11.02 -11.86
C TYR A 79 -3.92 -11.66 -12.70
N GLY A 80 -3.12 -10.84 -13.39
CA GLY A 80 -2.10 -11.29 -14.32
C GLY A 80 -2.68 -12.02 -15.53
N SER A 81 -1.80 -12.58 -16.35
CA SER A 81 -2.18 -13.42 -17.50
C SER A 81 -2.41 -14.87 -17.06
N LEU A 82 -3.56 -15.43 -17.41
CA LEU A 82 -3.86 -16.85 -17.23
C LEU A 82 -3.57 -17.61 -18.52
N SER A 83 -2.40 -18.25 -18.60
CA SER A 83 -2.05 -19.16 -19.69
C SER A 83 -2.57 -20.56 -19.40
N ALA A 84 -3.30 -21.18 -20.34
CA ALA A 84 -3.63 -22.59 -20.21
C ALA A 84 -2.35 -23.43 -20.33
N GLY A 85 -2.05 -24.25 -19.32
CA GLY A 85 -0.91 -25.17 -19.32
C GLY A 85 0.37 -24.65 -18.67
N GLU A 86 0.39 -23.43 -18.13
CA GLU A 86 1.51 -22.99 -17.30
C GLU A 86 1.43 -23.60 -15.89
N ALA A 87 2.58 -24.01 -15.36
CA ALA A 87 2.73 -24.56 -14.01
C ALA A 87 2.94 -23.46 -12.94
N SER A 88 2.74 -22.19 -13.30
CA SER A 88 2.85 -21.06 -12.36
C SER A 88 1.63 -20.99 -11.46
N ALA A 89 1.86 -20.66 -10.18
CA ALA A 89 0.77 -20.39 -9.26
C ALA A 89 0.09 -19.06 -9.66
N ILE A 90 -1.24 -19.04 -9.64
CA ILE A 90 -2.03 -17.85 -9.96
C ILE A 90 -1.76 -16.77 -8.89
N GLN A 91 -1.12 -15.68 -9.31
CA GLN A 91 -0.82 -14.52 -8.49
C GLN A 91 -1.79 -13.40 -8.80
N MET A 92 -2.18 -12.65 -7.78
CA MET A 92 -2.90 -11.40 -7.91
C MET A 92 -2.07 -10.26 -7.31
N THR A 93 -2.09 -9.11 -7.95
CA THR A 93 -1.50 -7.87 -7.42
C THR A 93 -2.62 -6.96 -6.98
N ILE A 94 -2.62 -6.62 -5.69
CA ILE A 94 -3.58 -5.71 -5.07
C ILE A 94 -2.91 -4.34 -4.97
N ASN A 95 -3.51 -3.34 -5.59
CA ASN A 95 -3.07 -1.97 -5.52
C ASN A 95 -3.84 -1.24 -4.42
N LEU A 96 -3.08 -0.52 -3.58
CA LEU A 96 -3.55 0.15 -2.39
C LEU A 96 -3.06 1.60 -2.40
N SER A 97 -3.86 2.48 -1.80
CA SER A 97 -3.47 3.86 -1.49
C SER A 97 -3.62 4.11 0.00
N PHE A 98 -2.76 4.95 0.58
CA PHE A 98 -2.77 5.26 2.01
C PHE A 98 -2.49 6.75 2.25
N VAL A 99 -2.99 7.27 3.37
CA VAL A 99 -2.88 8.70 3.68
C VAL A 99 -1.54 9.03 4.33
N ASP A 100 -1.14 8.24 5.32
CA ASP A 100 0.11 8.44 6.05
C ASP A 100 0.78 7.11 6.35
N MET A 101 2.11 7.18 6.55
CA MET A 101 2.94 6.03 6.88
C MET A 101 3.90 6.41 8.00
N THR A 102 3.87 5.63 9.09
CA THR A 102 4.78 5.77 10.21
C THR A 102 5.61 4.51 10.39
N THR A 103 6.80 4.67 10.97
CA THR A 103 7.72 3.56 11.23
C THR A 103 8.16 3.58 12.68
N SER A 104 8.11 2.44 13.35
CA SER A 104 8.49 2.26 14.77
C SER A 104 9.31 1.00 14.99
#